data_AF-A0A6D2IVT3-F1
#
_entry.id   AF-A0A6D2IVT3-F1
#
_cell.length_a   1.000
_cell.length_b   1.000
_cell.length_c   1.000
_cell.angle_alpha   90.00
_cell.angle_beta   90.00
_cell.angle_gamma   90.00
#
_symmetry.space_group_name_H-M   'P 1'
#
loop_
_entity.id
_entity.type
_entity.pdbx_description
1 polymer ?
#
loop_
_entity_poly.entity_id
_entity_poly.type
_entity_poly.pdbx_seq_one_letter_code
_entity_poly.pdbx_strand_id
1 'polypeptide(L)'
;MSLPLGYTPALGKVLPPNPVCRLRKSIYGLKQASRQWYHCFSLVLLKHGFMQSPADNSLFVKISGDVCIVLLVYVDDILIASNDDAAVLELKAHLHETFKIKNLGAARYFLGMEIARSSSGISVSQRKYALDLVSDTGMLGCKPSAVPMDPSISSAKIREVL
;
A
#
# COMPACT_ATOMS: atom_id res chain seq x y z
N MET A 1 -7.96 31.49 14.55
CA MET A 1 -7.24 30.31 13.97
C MET A 1 -5.89 30.79 13.47
N SER A 2 -4.81 30.07 13.77
CA SER A 2 -3.48 30.33 13.20
C SER A 2 -3.36 29.68 11.82
N LEU A 3 -2.57 30.29 10.93
CA LEU A 3 -2.25 29.67 9.64
C LEU A 3 -1.49 28.35 9.86
N PRO A 4 -1.66 27.36 8.96
CA PRO A 4 -0.93 26.10 9.06
C PRO A 4 0.59 26.34 8.94
N LEU A 5 1.37 25.53 9.67
CA LEU A 5 2.83 25.54 9.61
C LEU A 5 3.31 25.41 8.16
N GLY A 6 4.25 26.26 7.76
CA GLY A 6 4.80 26.33 6.41
C GLY A 6 4.04 27.25 5.44
N TYR A 7 2.85 27.76 5.80
CA TYR A 7 2.19 28.79 5.01
C TYR A 7 2.73 30.18 5.35
N THR A 8 3.41 30.81 4.38
CA THR A 8 3.88 32.20 4.50
C THR A 8 3.02 33.07 3.58
N PRO A 9 2.37 34.14 4.09
CA PRO A 9 1.66 35.09 3.24
C PRO A 9 2.60 35.67 2.18
N ALA A 10 2.07 35.99 0.99
CA ALA A 10 2.84 36.69 -0.03
C ALA A 10 3.36 38.03 0.54
N LEU A 11 4.58 38.39 0.17
CA LEU A 11 5.26 39.59 0.67
C LEU A 11 4.36 40.83 0.49
N GLY A 12 4.14 41.58 1.56
CA GLY A 12 3.32 42.81 1.55
C GLY A 12 1.80 42.60 1.61
N LYS A 13 1.28 41.36 1.69
CA LYS A 13 -0.16 41.13 1.93
C LYS A 13 -0.48 41.01 3.42
N VAL A 14 -1.29 41.95 3.92
CA VAL A 14 -1.95 41.84 5.22
C VAL A 14 -3.19 40.97 5.06
N LEU A 15 -3.27 39.90 5.86
CA LEU A 15 -4.43 39.01 5.87
C LEU A 15 -5.56 39.60 6.72
N PRO A 16 -6.84 39.39 6.34
CA PRO A 16 -7.97 39.79 7.17
C PRO A 16 -7.99 39.03 8.51
N PRO A 17 -8.70 39.54 9.54
CA PRO A 17 -8.87 38.81 10.79
C PRO A 17 -9.54 37.45 10.55
N ASN A 18 -9.04 36.40 11.21
CA ASN A 18 -9.43 35.00 11.02
C ASN A 18 -9.28 34.47 9.58
N PRO A 19 -8.07 34.51 8.99
CA PRO A 19 -7.87 34.01 7.64
C PRO A 19 -8.08 32.50 7.58
N VAL A 20 -8.69 32.03 6.50
CA VAL A 20 -8.89 30.61 6.21
C VAL A 20 -8.20 30.22 4.91
N CYS A 21 -7.62 29.01 4.87
CA CYS A 21 -6.97 28.49 3.68
C CYS A 21 -7.94 27.59 2.89
N ARG A 22 -8.11 27.85 1.59
CA ARG A 22 -8.80 26.93 0.69
C ARG A 22 -7.81 25.91 0.14
N LEU A 23 -8.02 24.65 0.48
CA LEU A 23 -7.23 23.56 -0.06
C LEU A 23 -7.56 23.32 -1.54
N ARG A 24 -6.54 23.31 -2.41
CA ARG A 24 -6.70 23.07 -3.85
C ARG A 24 -6.46 21.62 -4.28
N LYS A 25 -5.73 20.84 -3.49
CA LYS A 25 -5.43 19.42 -3.71
C LYS A 25 -5.58 18.67 -2.41
N SER A 26 -6.04 17.41 -2.45
CA SER A 26 -6.08 16.57 -1.26
C SER A 26 -4.68 16.43 -0.66
N ILE A 27 -4.60 16.50 0.67
CA ILE A 27 -3.37 16.26 1.44
C ILE A 27 -3.58 15.07 2.36
N TYR A 28 -2.49 14.42 2.73
CA TYR A 28 -2.51 13.30 3.67
C TYR A 28 -3.20 13.68 4.98
N GLY A 29 -3.90 12.72 5.60
CA GLY A 29 -4.66 12.92 6.83
C GLY A 29 -6.10 13.42 6.65
N LEU A 30 -6.50 13.84 5.44
CA LEU A 30 -7.92 14.09 5.18
C LEU A 30 -8.67 12.77 4.94
N LYS A 31 -9.91 12.69 5.42
CA LYS A 31 -10.77 11.50 5.24
C LYS A 31 -10.92 11.08 3.77
N GLN A 32 -10.94 12.05 2.86
CA GLN A 32 -11.07 11.83 1.41
C GLN A 32 -9.73 11.67 0.68
N ALA A 33 -8.58 11.86 1.34
CA ALA A 33 -7.29 11.92 0.67
C ALA A 33 -6.96 10.62 -0.08
N SER A 34 -7.09 9.49 0.61
CA SER A 34 -6.83 8.15 0.06
C SER A 34 -7.72 7.85 -1.14
N ARG A 35 -9.02 8.18 -1.06
CA ARG A 35 -9.96 8.01 -2.18
C ARG A 35 -9.56 8.86 -3.39
N GLN A 36 -9.20 10.11 -3.19
CA GLN A 36 -8.81 11.01 -4.29
C GLN A 36 -7.48 10.60 -4.91
N TRP A 37 -6.52 10.14 -4.10
CA TRP A 37 -5.28 9.54 -4.57
C TRP A 37 -5.57 8.33 -5.46
N TYR A 38 -6.30 7.35 -4.93
CA TYR A 38 -6.65 6.15 -5.66
C TYR A 38 -7.41 6.44 -6.96
N HIS A 39 -8.38 7.36 -6.93
CA HIS A 39 -9.12 7.76 -8.13
C HIS A 39 -8.22 8.40 -9.19
N CYS A 40 -7.29 9.27 -8.79
CA CYS A 40 -6.33 9.88 -9.71
C CYS A 40 -5.38 8.81 -10.30
N PHE A 41 -4.89 7.92 -9.44
CA PHE A 41 -3.96 6.86 -9.81
C PHE A 41 -4.60 5.86 -10.79
N SER A 42 -5.81 5.38 -10.48
CA SER A 42 -6.52 4.43 -11.34
C SER A 42 -6.83 5.04 -12.71
N LEU A 43 -7.24 6.31 -12.78
CA LEU A 43 -7.47 6.98 -14.07
C LEU A 43 -6.21 7.04 -14.94
N VAL A 44 -5.04 7.26 -14.36
CA VAL A 44 -3.77 7.25 -15.11
C VAL A 44 -3.47 5.85 -15.63
N LEU A 45 -3.63 4.81 -14.80
CA LEU A 45 -3.42 3.42 -15.24
C LEU A 45 -4.36 3.02 -16.37
N LEU A 46 -5.66 3.34 -16.25
CA LEU A 46 -6.65 3.05 -17.28
C LEU A 46 -6.31 3.75 -18.61
N LYS A 47 -5.89 5.02 -18.55
CA LYS A 47 -5.40 5.76 -19.74
C LYS A 47 -4.13 5.16 -20.32
N HIS A 48 -3.28 4.55 -19.49
CA HIS A 48 -2.08 3.84 -19.91
C HIS A 48 -2.36 2.43 -20.45
N GLY A 49 -3.64 2.04 -20.57
CA GLY A 49 -4.07 0.78 -21.16
C GLY A 49 -4.14 -0.39 -20.19
N PHE A 50 -4.12 -0.15 -18.87
CA PHE A 50 -4.46 -1.18 -17.90
C PHE A 50 -5.97 -1.40 -17.84
N MET A 51 -6.37 -2.64 -17.53
CA MET A 51 -7.72 -2.98 -17.14
C MET A 51 -7.74 -3.28 -15.64
N GLN A 52 -8.75 -2.75 -14.95
CA GLN A 52 -8.98 -3.07 -13.54
C GLN A 52 -9.63 -4.46 -13.43
N SER A 53 -9.17 -5.26 -12.47
CA SER A 53 -9.74 -6.58 -12.21
C SER A 53 -11.16 -6.45 -11.63
N PRO A 54 -12.14 -7.22 -12.14
CA PRO A 54 -13.48 -7.25 -11.55
C PRO A 54 -13.51 -7.95 -10.19
N ALA A 55 -12.51 -8.78 -9.88
CA ALA A 55 -12.40 -9.49 -8.60
C ALA A 55 -11.76 -8.64 -7.51
N ASP A 56 -10.91 -7.67 -7.88
CA ASP A 56 -10.20 -6.83 -6.94
C ASP A 56 -9.93 -5.44 -7.54
N ASN A 57 -10.52 -4.42 -6.93
CA ASN A 57 -10.36 -3.04 -7.37
C ASN A 57 -8.89 -2.58 -7.33
N SER A 58 -8.09 -3.09 -6.40
CA SER A 58 -6.67 -2.74 -6.26
C SER A 58 -5.76 -3.37 -7.32
N LEU A 59 -6.28 -4.32 -8.11
CA LEU A 59 -5.52 -5.09 -9.07
C LEU A 59 -5.77 -4.58 -10.49
N PHE A 60 -4.69 -4.26 -11.19
CA PHE A 60 -4.69 -3.81 -12.57
C PHE A 60 -3.83 -4.73 -13.43
N VAL A 61 -4.31 -5.05 -14.62
CA VAL A 61 -3.62 -5.95 -15.55
C VAL A 61 -3.54 -5.29 -16.93
N LYS A 62 -2.35 -5.31 -17.54
CA LYS A 62 -2.13 -4.90 -18.93
C LYS A 62 -1.49 -6.06 -19.67
N ILE A 63 -2.15 -6.52 -20.73
CA ILE A 63 -1.66 -7.58 -21.62
C ILE A 63 -1.45 -6.95 -23.00
N SER A 64 -0.30 -7.19 -23.61
CA SER A 64 0.07 -6.67 -24.92
C SER A 64 0.92 -7.70 -25.64
N GLY A 65 0.28 -8.52 -26.49
CA GLY A 65 0.91 -9.71 -27.05
C GLY A 65 1.31 -10.69 -25.94
N ASP A 66 2.58 -11.08 -25.93
CA ASP A 66 3.14 -11.98 -24.90
C ASP A 66 3.54 -11.25 -23.61
N VAL A 67 3.49 -9.91 -23.59
CA VAL A 67 3.84 -9.13 -22.39
C VAL A 67 2.63 -9.01 -21.48
N CYS A 68 2.81 -9.38 -20.22
CA CYS A 68 1.82 -9.24 -19.17
C CYS A 68 2.42 -8.43 -18.01
N ILE A 69 1.71 -7.37 -17.61
CA ILE A 69 2.02 -6.58 -16.41
C ILE A 69 0.83 -6.65 -15.48
N VAL A 70 1.09 -7.06 -14.25
CA VAL A 70 0.15 -7.05 -13.14
C VAL A 70 0.64 -6.02 -12.13
N LEU A 71 -0.24 -5.10 -11.75
CA LEU A 71 0.03 -4.02 -10.82
C LEU A 71 -1.00 -4.05 -9.70
N LEU A 72 -0.52 -4.17 -8.46
CA LEU A 72 -1.34 -4.21 -7.24
C LEU A 72 -1.09 -2.95 -6.42
N VAL A 73 -2.16 -2.22 -6.09
CA VAL A 73 -2.10 -0.91 -5.42
C VAL A 73 -2.71 -0.97 -4.03
N TYR A 74 -1.89 -0.80 -3.00
CA TYR A 74 -2.37 -0.67 -1.63
C TYR A 74 -1.99 0.68 -1.04
N VAL A 75 -2.94 1.61 -1.04
CA VAL A 75 -2.71 3.00 -0.58
C VAL A 75 -1.50 3.61 -1.31
N ASP A 76 -0.37 3.75 -0.62
CA ASP A 76 0.87 4.34 -1.15
C ASP A 76 1.88 3.27 -1.62
N ASP A 77 1.62 2.00 -1.35
CA ASP A 77 2.47 0.87 -1.74
C ASP A 77 2.00 0.26 -3.06
N ILE A 78 2.92 0.10 -4.01
CA ILE A 78 2.64 -0.46 -5.33
C ILE A 78 3.55 -1.66 -5.59
N LEU A 79 2.95 -2.81 -5.89
CA LEU A 79 3.66 -4.01 -6.32
C LEU A 79 3.46 -4.21 -7.82
N ILE A 80 4.56 -4.44 -8.54
CA ILE A 80 4.55 -4.72 -9.98
C ILE A 80 5.10 -6.13 -10.19
N ALA A 81 4.37 -6.95 -10.93
CA ALA A 81 4.79 -8.25 -11.41
C ALA A 81 4.64 -8.27 -12.93
N SER A 82 5.65 -8.77 -13.63
CA SER A 82 5.62 -8.90 -15.09
C SER A 82 6.55 -10.01 -15.54
N ASN A 83 6.33 -10.49 -16.76
CA ASN A 83 7.26 -11.37 -17.46
C ASN A 83 8.25 -10.62 -18.36
N ASP A 84 8.20 -9.28 -18.43
CA ASP A 84 9.09 -8.46 -19.25
C ASP A 84 9.69 -7.28 -18.47
N ASP A 85 11.02 -7.27 -18.31
CA ASP A 85 11.72 -6.26 -17.53
C ASP A 85 11.75 -4.88 -18.21
N ALA A 86 11.73 -4.83 -19.55
CA ALA A 86 11.75 -3.58 -20.30
C ALA A 86 10.41 -2.84 -20.15
N ALA A 87 9.30 -3.57 -20.21
CA ALA A 87 7.96 -3.06 -19.98
C ALA A 87 7.79 -2.55 -18.53
N VAL A 88 8.39 -3.24 -17.55
CA VAL A 88 8.44 -2.77 -16.16
C VAL A 88 9.25 -1.47 -16.04
N LEU A 89 10.37 -1.35 -16.74
CA LEU A 89 11.20 -0.14 -16.72
C LEU A 89 10.45 1.06 -17.31
N GLU A 90 9.78 0.88 -18.45
CA GLU A 90 8.95 1.90 -19.09
C GLU A 90 7.82 2.36 -18.16
N LEU A 91 7.10 1.40 -17.57
CA LEU A 91 6.03 1.70 -16.62
C LEU A 91 6.56 2.47 -15.40
N LYS A 92 7.71 2.06 -14.85
CA LYS A 92 8.33 2.76 -13.72
C LYS A 92 8.69 4.20 -14.08
N ALA A 93 9.24 4.42 -15.28
CA ALA A 93 9.55 5.76 -15.77
C ALA A 93 8.29 6.63 -15.88
N HIS A 94 7.22 6.09 -16.49
CA HIS A 94 5.94 6.79 -16.63
C HIS A 94 5.31 7.15 -15.27
N LEU A 95 5.30 6.20 -14.33
CA LEU A 95 4.78 6.42 -12.97
C LEU A 95 5.63 7.43 -12.19
N HIS A 96 6.95 7.39 -12.36
CA HIS A 96 7.86 8.35 -11.74
C HIS A 96 7.64 9.76 -12.32
N GLU A 97 7.49 9.90 -13.63
CA GLU A 97 7.21 11.19 -14.26
C GLU A 97 5.92 11.80 -13.72
N THR A 98 4.85 11.01 -13.68
CA THR A 98 3.49 11.43 -13.31
C THR A 98 3.33 11.72 -11.82
N PHE A 99 3.83 10.82 -10.96
CA PHE A 99 3.54 10.85 -9.51
C PHE A 99 4.77 11.04 -8.63
N LYS A 100 5.98 11.09 -9.21
CA LYS A 100 7.25 11.14 -8.47
C LYS A 100 7.43 9.97 -7.50
N ILE A 101 6.91 8.79 -7.88
CA ILE A 101 7.04 7.56 -7.10
C ILE A 101 8.50 7.13 -7.02
N LYS A 102 8.90 6.66 -5.83
CA LYS A 102 10.24 6.11 -5.58
C LYS A 102 10.29 4.63 -5.93
N ASN A 103 11.27 4.22 -6.73
CA ASN A 103 11.55 2.81 -6.96
C ASN A 103 12.33 2.21 -5.78
N LEU A 104 11.79 1.17 -5.16
CA LEU A 104 12.42 0.46 -4.03
C LEU A 104 13.22 -0.78 -4.46
N GLY A 105 13.30 -1.06 -5.77
CA GLY A 105 13.98 -2.23 -6.32
C GLY A 105 13.09 -3.47 -6.30
N ALA A 106 13.72 -4.65 -6.23
CA ALA A 106 12.98 -5.92 -6.15
C ALA A 106 12.22 -6.02 -4.82
N ALA A 107 10.92 -6.29 -4.89
CA ALA A 107 10.07 -6.36 -3.70
C ALA A 107 10.53 -7.47 -2.75
N ARG A 108 11.06 -7.11 -1.57
CA ARG A 108 11.40 -8.04 -0.49
C ARG A 108 10.32 -8.10 0.58
N TYR A 109 9.62 -6.99 0.78
CA TYR A 109 8.48 -6.90 1.67
C TYR A 109 7.35 -6.15 0.97
N PHE A 110 6.12 -6.59 1.20
CA PHE A 110 4.91 -5.90 0.75
C PHE A 110 3.80 -6.19 1.77
N LEU A 111 3.26 -5.14 2.41
CA LEU A 111 2.19 -5.26 3.43
C LEU A 111 2.48 -6.28 4.55
N GLY A 112 3.73 -6.31 5.04
CA GLY A 112 4.16 -7.25 6.08
C GLY A 112 4.40 -8.69 5.59
N MET A 113 4.19 -8.97 4.30
CA MET A 113 4.61 -10.23 3.68
C MET A 113 6.04 -10.11 3.18
N GLU A 114 6.87 -11.08 3.54
CA GLU A 114 8.21 -11.29 3.01
C GLU A 114 8.13 -12.06 1.70
N ILE A 115 8.85 -11.57 0.68
CA ILE A 115 8.90 -12.16 -0.66
C ILE A 115 10.34 -12.56 -0.92
N ALA A 116 10.58 -13.87 -0.94
CA ALA A 116 11.86 -14.47 -1.32
C ALA A 116 11.77 -15.04 -2.73
N ARG A 117 12.85 -14.89 -3.51
CA ARG A 117 12.95 -15.42 -4.88
C ARG A 117 14.14 -16.35 -4.98
N SER A 118 13.96 -17.45 -5.68
CA SER A 118 14.96 -18.49 -5.92
C SER A 118 14.78 -19.07 -7.32
N SER A 119 15.73 -19.88 -7.78
CA SER A 119 15.60 -20.60 -9.06
C SER A 119 14.42 -21.58 -9.07
N SER A 120 13.95 -22.05 -7.91
CA SER A 120 12.77 -22.91 -7.78
C SER A 120 11.45 -22.14 -7.74
N GLY A 121 11.48 -20.81 -7.70
CA GLY A 121 10.28 -19.97 -7.71
C GLY A 121 10.26 -18.90 -6.61
N ILE A 122 9.04 -18.42 -6.32
CA ILE A 122 8.76 -17.34 -5.38
C ILE A 122 8.13 -17.92 -4.12
N SER A 123 8.68 -17.56 -2.96
CA SER A 123 8.12 -17.90 -1.65
C SER A 123 7.61 -16.62 -0.98
N VAL A 124 6.39 -16.68 -0.44
CA VAL A 124 5.78 -15.59 0.31
C VAL A 124 5.55 -16.07 1.73
N SER A 125 6.01 -15.33 2.73
CA SER A 125 5.86 -15.70 4.13
C SER A 125 5.54 -14.50 5.02
N GLN A 126 4.86 -14.74 6.14
CA GLN A 126 4.67 -13.75 7.20
C GLN A 126 5.44 -14.16 8.47
N ARG A 127 6.57 -14.87 8.31
CA ARG A 127 7.35 -15.42 9.42
C ARG A 127 7.75 -14.34 10.43
N LYS A 128 8.24 -13.19 9.93
CA LYS A 128 8.62 -12.06 10.78
C LYS A 128 7.46 -11.57 11.63
N TYR A 129 6.31 -11.31 11.00
CA TYR A 129 5.10 -10.88 11.71
C TYR A 129 4.65 -11.90 12.77
N ALA A 130 4.66 -13.19 12.44
CA ALA A 130 4.32 -14.24 13.41
C ALA A 130 5.29 -14.29 14.60
N LEU A 131 6.59 -14.13 14.35
CA LEU A 131 7.61 -14.08 15.41
C LEU A 131 7.48 -12.82 16.27
N ASP A 132 7.23 -11.67 15.66
CA ASP A 132 7.03 -10.39 16.36
C ASP A 132 5.79 -10.49 17.27
N LEU A 133 4.68 -11.07 16.79
CA LEU A 133 3.47 -11.30 17.59
C LEU A 133 3.72 -12.24 18.79
N VAL A 134 4.45 -13.34 18.57
CA VAL A 134 4.83 -14.26 19.65
C VAL A 134 5.79 -13.57 20.65
N SER A 135 6.63 -12.67 20.18
CA SER A 135 7.52 -11.85 21.02
C SER A 135 6.72 -10.90 21.90
N ASP A 136 5.77 -10.17 21.33
CA ASP A 136 4.98 -9.15 22.01
C ASP A 136 4.09 -9.74 23.12
N THR A 137 3.69 -11.00 22.96
CA THR A 137 2.95 -11.76 23.96
C THR A 137 3.83 -12.43 25.02
N GLY A 138 5.16 -12.27 24.93
CA GLY A 138 6.13 -12.90 25.82
C GLY A 138 6.20 -14.42 25.66
N MET A 139 5.68 -14.97 24.55
CA MET A 139 5.59 -16.41 24.30
C MET A 139 6.77 -16.96 23.48
N LEU A 140 7.81 -16.15 23.28
CA LEU A 140 8.98 -16.56 22.50
C LEU A 140 9.74 -17.66 23.25
N GLY A 141 9.84 -18.84 22.62
CA GLY A 141 10.44 -20.02 23.25
C GLY A 141 9.50 -20.80 24.19
N CYS A 142 8.20 -20.50 24.21
CA CYS A 142 7.21 -21.32 24.90
C CYS A 142 7.25 -22.78 24.44
N LYS A 143 6.90 -23.70 25.36
CA LYS A 143 6.80 -25.13 25.03
C LYS A 143 5.75 -25.33 23.93
N PRO A 144 6.04 -26.08 22.86
CA PRO A 144 5.05 -26.41 21.84
C PRO A 144 3.84 -27.10 22.47
N SER A 145 2.64 -26.67 22.10
CA SER A 145 1.39 -27.34 22.45
C SER A 145 0.84 -28.05 21.21
N ALA A 146 0.39 -29.29 21.38
CA ALA A 146 -0.27 -30.03 20.30
C ALA A 146 -1.65 -29.47 19.95
N VAL A 147 -2.24 -28.68 20.86
CA VAL A 147 -3.53 -28.02 20.67
C VAL A 147 -3.35 -26.50 20.70
N PRO A 148 -3.87 -25.76 19.70
CA PRO A 148 -3.72 -24.32 19.61
C PRO A 148 -4.58 -23.56 20.64
N MET A 149 -5.56 -24.23 21.25
CA MET A 149 -6.45 -23.69 22.28
C MET A 149 -6.88 -24.81 23.23
N ASP A 150 -7.19 -24.48 24.48
CA ASP A 150 -7.73 -25.43 25.45
C ASP A 150 -9.13 -25.91 25.00
N PRO A 151 -9.34 -27.22 24.77
CA PRO A 151 -10.61 -27.76 24.30
C PRO A 151 -11.77 -27.61 25.31
N SER A 152 -11.47 -27.27 26.57
CA SER A 152 -12.49 -27.00 27.59
C SER A 152 -13.07 -25.58 27.51
N ILE A 153 -12.45 -24.68 26.73
CA ILE A 153 -12.96 -23.33 26.50
C ILE A 153 -14.03 -23.36 25.41
N SER A 154 -15.30 -23.17 25.82
CA SER A 154 -16.41 -23.01 24.88
C SER A 154 -16.27 -21.71 24.07
N SER A 155 -16.32 -21.82 22.74
CA SER A 155 -16.27 -20.70 21.78
C SER A 155 -17.36 -19.64 21.97
N ALA A 156 -18.39 -19.92 22.79
CA ALA A 156 -19.46 -18.99 23.11
C ALA A 156 -19.03 -17.78 23.96
N LYS A 157 -17.88 -17.83 24.65
CA LYS A 157 -17.39 -16.74 25.52
C LYS A 157 -16.47 -15.72 24.84
N ILE A 158 -16.07 -15.91 23.58
CA ILE A 158 -15.10 -15.04 22.88
C ILE A 158 -15.79 -13.84 22.20
N ARG A 159 -17.05 -13.53 22.54
CA ARG A 159 -17.84 -12.48 21.87
C ARG A 159 -17.60 -11.04 22.33
N GLU A 160 -16.69 -10.77 23.27
CA GLU A 160 -16.56 -9.42 23.86
C GLU A 160 -15.24 -8.67 23.62
N VAL A 161 -14.30 -9.17 22.80
CA VAL A 161 -13.03 -8.45 22.55
C VAL A 161 -12.57 -8.46 21.09
N LEU A 162 -13.50 -8.17 20.17
CA LEU A 162 -13.22 -7.64 18.83
C LEU A 162 -14.24 -6.54 18.51
#